data_AF-A0A3C0BK70-F1
#
_entry.id   AF-A0A3C0BK70-F1
#
_cell.length_a   1.000
_cell.length_b   1.000
_cell.length_c   1.000
_cell.angle_alpha   90.00
_cell.angle_beta   90.00
_cell.angle_gamma   90.00
#
_symmetry.space_group_name_H-M   'P 1'
#
loop_
_entity.id
_entity.type
_entity.pdbx_description
1 polymer ?
#
loop_
_entity_poly.entity_id
_entity_poly.type
_entity_poly.pdbx_seq_one_letter_code
_entity_poly.pdbx_strand_id
1 'polypeptide(L)'
;MNGLLFYLILCIPVEIRYRRFVEVKKIAAALCFSFLLTGIVFAENNNVQKVNDLIDEGLFTNESAIRQVALSLTDEQKDAVYSENEKPWWPFALNLGIGYGVGSYVQGDTKFAVASTVIDATCDIATIACYIGLCSALYDNLGSGTYDNTYEFTDDEIRTAAPWIIGMSVAVGAASVWRIIETIRPFNYAKEYNRKLKRSLYADDVSFMIVPAMISPDAVQLAVACKINY
;
A
#
# COMPACT_ATOMS: atom_id res chain seq x y z
N MET A 1 40.33 -55.99 10.74
CA MET A 1 39.72 -55.62 9.44
C MET A 1 39.14 -54.20 9.49
N ASN A 2 39.97 -53.14 9.63
CA ASN A 2 39.51 -51.74 9.56
C ASN A 2 40.62 -50.78 9.06
N GLY A 3 41.55 -51.28 8.22
CA GLY A 3 42.69 -50.50 7.74
C GLY A 3 42.77 -50.29 6.22
N LEU A 4 42.01 -51.06 5.43
CA LEU A 4 42.13 -51.03 3.96
C LEU A 4 41.14 -50.10 3.25
N LEU A 5 40.08 -49.64 3.90
CA LEU A 5 39.08 -48.78 3.24
C LEU A 5 39.50 -47.30 3.18
N PHE A 6 40.46 -46.86 4.02
CA PHE A 6 40.96 -45.48 4.01
C PHE A 6 42.02 -45.21 2.95
N TYR A 7 42.69 -46.24 2.43
CA TYR A 7 43.75 -46.06 1.44
C TYR A 7 43.25 -45.97 -0.01
N LEU A 8 42.03 -46.46 -0.31
CA LEU A 8 41.50 -46.39 -1.67
C LEU A 8 40.95 -45.00 -2.06
N ILE A 9 40.68 -44.11 -1.10
CA ILE A 9 40.20 -42.74 -1.37
C ILE A 9 41.37 -41.77 -1.65
N LEU A 10 42.60 -42.13 -1.26
CA LEU A 10 43.78 -41.29 -1.43
C LEU A 10 44.57 -41.53 -2.72
N CYS A 11 44.22 -42.54 -3.52
CA CYS A 11 44.90 -42.87 -4.77
C CYS A 11 44.15 -42.40 -6.02
N ILE A 12 43.45 -41.26 -5.94
CA ILE A 12 43.07 -40.51 -7.15
C ILE A 12 44.27 -39.63 -7.50
N PRO A 13 44.91 -39.80 -8.68
CA PRO A 13 46.08 -39.03 -9.08
C PRO A 13 45.84 -37.53 -8.88
N VAL A 14 46.76 -36.86 -8.19
CA VAL A 14 46.71 -35.42 -7.91
C VAL A 14 46.52 -34.59 -9.19
N GLU A 15 47.01 -35.10 -10.33
CA GLU A 15 46.81 -34.50 -11.65
C GLU A 15 45.34 -34.47 -12.12
N ILE A 16 44.52 -35.48 -11.78
CA ILE A 16 43.09 -35.51 -12.12
C ILE A 16 42.32 -34.51 -11.24
N ARG A 17 42.74 -34.36 -9.97
CA ARG A 17 42.14 -33.39 -9.04
C ARG A 17 42.48 -31.95 -9.44
N TYR A 18 43.72 -31.69 -9.88
CA TYR A 18 44.15 -30.36 -10.33
C TYR A 18 43.49 -29.95 -11.65
N ARG A 19 43.38 -30.89 -12.61
CA ARG A 19 42.74 -30.63 -13.92
C ARG A 19 41.25 -30.30 -13.75
N ARG A 20 40.52 -31.01 -12.87
CA ARG A 20 39.12 -30.67 -12.53
C ARG A 20 39.00 -29.32 -11.80
N PHE A 21 39.96 -28.95 -10.96
CA PHE A 21 39.95 -27.66 -10.26
C PHE A 21 40.16 -26.47 -11.21
N VAL A 22 40.98 -26.63 -12.25
CA VAL A 22 41.20 -25.62 -13.29
C VAL A 22 39.97 -25.49 -14.20
N GLU A 23 39.34 -26.59 -14.57
CA GLU A 23 38.08 -26.60 -15.33
C GLU A 23 36.95 -25.90 -14.56
N VAL A 24 36.80 -26.18 -13.26
CA VAL A 24 35.80 -25.52 -12.40
C VAL A 24 36.06 -24.02 -12.27
N LYS A 25 37.32 -23.58 -12.19
CA LYS A 25 37.66 -22.15 -12.18
C LYS A 25 37.33 -21.46 -13.50
N LYS A 26 37.55 -22.12 -14.64
CA LYS A 26 37.16 -21.60 -15.96
C LYS A 26 35.65 -21.51 -16.13
N ILE A 27 34.91 -22.52 -15.66
CA ILE A 27 33.44 -22.54 -15.67
C ILE A 27 32.89 -21.47 -14.71
N ALA A 28 33.45 -21.34 -13.51
CA ALA A 28 33.06 -20.30 -12.56
C ALA A 28 33.37 -18.89 -13.10
N ALA A 29 34.52 -18.71 -13.75
CA ALA A 29 34.86 -17.46 -14.42
C ALA A 29 33.90 -17.17 -15.59
N ALA A 30 33.54 -18.17 -16.40
CA ALA A 30 32.56 -18.02 -17.47
C ALA A 30 31.14 -17.73 -16.96
N LEU A 31 30.74 -18.34 -15.84
CA LEU A 31 29.47 -18.04 -15.16
C LEU A 31 29.47 -16.63 -14.58
N CYS A 32 30.54 -16.20 -13.92
CA CYS A 32 30.69 -14.82 -13.46
C CYS A 32 30.72 -13.83 -14.64
N PHE A 33 31.36 -14.17 -15.75
CA PHE A 33 31.38 -13.33 -16.96
C PHE A 33 30.00 -13.27 -17.62
N SER A 34 29.23 -14.36 -17.60
CA SER A 34 27.84 -14.36 -18.06
C SER A 34 26.93 -13.51 -17.16
N PHE A 35 27.14 -13.55 -15.84
CA PHE A 35 26.43 -12.71 -14.86
C PHE A 35 26.79 -11.22 -15.01
N LEU A 36 28.04 -10.92 -15.38
CA LEU A 36 28.50 -9.55 -15.67
C LEU A 36 27.96 -9.05 -17.02
N LEU A 37 27.84 -9.90 -18.04
CA LEU A 37 27.27 -9.54 -19.33
C LEU A 37 25.74 -9.33 -19.26
N THR A 38 25.02 -10.05 -18.40
CA THR A 38 23.61 -9.74 -18.08
C THR A 38 23.46 -8.43 -17.30
N GLY A 39 24.52 -7.95 -16.63
CA GLY A 39 24.51 -6.66 -15.94
C GLY A 39 24.70 -5.44 -16.85
N ILE A 40 25.23 -5.61 -18.07
CA ILE A 40 25.56 -4.49 -18.97
C ILE A 40 24.37 -4.10 -19.87
N VAL A 41 23.28 -4.88 -19.89
CA VAL A 41 22.06 -4.56 -20.67
C VAL A 41 21.14 -3.54 -19.97
N PHE A 42 21.44 -3.11 -18.74
CA PHE A 42 20.60 -2.16 -17.98
C PHE A 42 21.17 -0.74 -17.86
N ALA A 43 21.91 -0.25 -18.86
CA ALA A 43 22.42 1.12 -18.85
C ALA A 43 21.38 2.20 -19.26
N GLU A 44 20.16 1.79 -19.67
CA GLU A 44 19.07 2.69 -20.07
C GLU A 44 18.11 3.06 -18.92
N ASN A 45 18.40 2.57 -17.70
CA ASN A 45 17.50 2.58 -16.53
C ASN A 45 17.55 3.82 -15.63
N ASN A 46 18.39 4.83 -15.88
CA ASN A 46 18.50 5.97 -14.96
C ASN A 46 17.16 6.71 -14.81
N ASN A 47 16.47 6.99 -15.91
CA ASN A 47 15.21 7.75 -15.86
C ASN A 47 14.04 6.90 -15.35
N VAL A 48 13.99 5.60 -15.65
CA VAL A 48 12.97 4.66 -15.12
C VAL A 48 13.11 4.57 -13.60
N GLN A 49 14.33 4.33 -13.13
CA GLN A 49 14.63 4.24 -11.71
C GLN A 49 14.34 5.55 -10.99
N LYS A 50 14.72 6.69 -11.59
CA LYS A 50 14.41 8.01 -11.04
C LYS A 50 12.90 8.27 -10.92
N VAL A 51 12.09 7.77 -11.85
CA VAL A 51 10.63 7.86 -11.73
C VAL A 51 10.12 7.00 -10.58
N ASN A 52 10.60 5.76 -10.44
CA ASN A 52 10.25 4.89 -9.31
C ASN A 52 10.65 5.53 -7.97
N ASP A 53 11.86 6.08 -7.86
CA ASP A 53 12.32 6.77 -6.66
C ASP A 53 11.40 7.96 -6.30
N LEU A 54 11.00 8.76 -7.29
CA LEU A 54 10.06 9.88 -7.07
C LEU A 54 8.66 9.42 -6.66
N ILE A 55 8.21 8.27 -7.15
CA ILE A 55 6.92 7.66 -6.77
C ILE A 55 6.98 7.18 -5.32
N ASP A 56 8.07 6.53 -4.92
CA ASP A 56 8.32 6.03 -3.57
C ASP A 56 8.43 7.18 -2.54
N GLU A 57 9.08 8.28 -2.93
CA GLU A 57 9.10 9.52 -2.12
C GLU A 57 7.71 10.18 -2.01
N GLY A 58 6.82 9.89 -2.95
CA GLY A 58 5.41 10.25 -2.89
C GLY A 58 4.85 10.78 -4.21
N LEU A 59 4.08 9.94 -4.91
CA LEU A 59 3.37 10.28 -6.15
C LEU A 59 2.59 11.60 -6.09
N PHE A 60 1.86 11.85 -4.99
CA PHE A 60 0.99 13.03 -4.89
C PHE A 60 1.78 14.33 -4.80
N THR A 61 2.99 14.28 -4.24
CA THR A 61 3.87 15.43 -4.03
C THR A 61 4.74 15.69 -5.26
N ASN A 62 5.23 14.61 -5.87
CA ASN A 62 6.23 14.66 -6.93
C ASN A 62 5.64 14.55 -8.35
N GLU A 63 4.32 14.63 -8.51
CA GLU A 63 3.61 14.47 -9.79
C GLU A 63 4.24 15.26 -10.95
N SER A 64 4.56 16.53 -10.75
CA SER A 64 5.13 17.39 -11.80
C SER A 64 6.56 17.01 -12.17
N ALA A 65 7.35 16.50 -11.22
CA ALA A 65 8.70 15.99 -11.44
C ALA A 65 8.67 14.64 -12.16
N ILE A 66 7.77 13.73 -11.73
CA ILE A 66 7.53 12.45 -12.38
C ILE A 66 7.15 12.67 -13.83
N ARG A 67 6.20 13.58 -14.09
CA ARG A 67 5.75 13.90 -15.45
C ARG A 67 6.89 14.39 -16.34
N GLN A 68 7.77 15.26 -15.84
CA GLN A 68 8.90 15.75 -16.62
C GLN A 68 9.89 14.65 -17.00
N VAL A 69 10.19 13.73 -16.07
CA VAL A 69 11.10 12.61 -16.34
C VAL A 69 10.42 11.58 -17.26
N ALA A 70 9.12 11.35 -17.09
CA ALA A 70 8.33 10.40 -17.87
C ALA A 70 8.20 10.79 -19.36
N LEU A 71 8.36 12.07 -19.72
CA LEU A 71 8.43 12.50 -21.13
C LEU A 71 9.60 11.86 -21.89
N SER A 72 10.67 11.49 -21.20
CA SER A 72 11.85 10.86 -21.81
C SER A 72 11.76 9.33 -21.91
N LEU A 73 10.71 8.72 -21.34
CA LEU A 73 10.52 7.28 -21.32
C LEU A 73 9.76 6.79 -22.56
N THR A 74 10.14 5.61 -23.06
CA THR A 74 9.34 4.90 -24.07
C THR A 74 8.02 4.40 -23.47
N ASP A 75 7.06 4.05 -24.30
CA ASP A 75 5.76 3.59 -23.81
C ASP A 75 5.87 2.23 -23.10
N GLU A 76 6.77 1.33 -23.53
CA GLU A 76 7.02 0.08 -22.79
C GLU A 76 7.61 0.33 -21.40
N GLN A 77 8.50 1.32 -21.27
CA GLN A 77 9.06 1.71 -19.97
C GLN A 77 7.99 2.31 -19.04
N LYS A 78 7.08 3.12 -19.58
CA LYS A 78 5.93 3.65 -18.82
C LYS A 78 5.01 2.53 -18.36
N ASP A 79 4.72 1.55 -19.21
CA ASP A 79 3.89 0.39 -18.87
C ASP A 79 4.51 -0.44 -17.74
N ALA A 80 5.83 -0.64 -17.78
CA ALA A 80 6.57 -1.33 -16.72
C ALA A 80 6.47 -0.58 -15.38
N VAL A 81 6.73 0.74 -15.38
CA VAL A 81 6.61 1.58 -14.18
C VAL A 81 5.18 1.58 -13.65
N TYR A 82 4.18 1.67 -14.53
CA TYR A 82 2.77 1.65 -14.15
C TYR A 82 2.40 0.32 -13.48
N SER A 83 2.76 -0.80 -14.09
CA SER A 83 2.45 -2.14 -13.56
C SER A 83 3.15 -2.44 -12.23
N GLU A 84 4.34 -1.87 -11.99
CA GLU A 84 5.08 -2.05 -10.75
C GLU A 84 4.48 -1.23 -9.59
N ASN A 85 3.95 -0.04 -9.89
CA ASN A 85 3.53 0.93 -8.88
C ASN A 85 2.02 1.04 -8.67
N GLU A 86 1.20 0.40 -9.51
CA GLU A 86 -0.24 0.43 -9.35
C GLU A 86 -0.69 -0.15 -8.00
N LYS A 87 -1.72 0.48 -7.42
CA LYS A 87 -2.27 0.03 -6.14
C LYS A 87 -3.38 -0.98 -6.37
N PRO A 88 -3.32 -2.14 -5.70
CA PRO A 88 -4.35 -3.16 -5.83
C PRO A 88 -5.60 -2.82 -5.03
N TRP A 89 -6.72 -3.41 -5.41
CA TRP A 89 -8.02 -3.22 -4.74
C TRP A 89 -8.22 -4.12 -3.50
N TRP A 90 -7.56 -5.29 -3.45
CA TRP A 90 -7.73 -6.30 -2.40
C TRP A 90 -7.47 -5.84 -0.94
N PRO A 91 -6.69 -4.78 -0.65
CA PRO A 91 -6.49 -4.32 0.74
C PRO A 91 -7.76 -3.91 1.48
N PHE A 92 -8.90 -3.71 0.80
CA PHE A 92 -10.21 -3.60 1.46
C PHE A 92 -10.53 -4.81 2.36
N ALA A 93 -10.10 -6.02 1.97
CA ALA A 93 -10.36 -7.24 2.72
C ALA A 93 -9.61 -7.25 4.06
N LEU A 94 -8.45 -6.59 4.13
CA LEU A 94 -7.70 -6.43 5.37
C LEU A 94 -8.39 -5.45 6.33
N ASN A 95 -8.92 -4.34 5.81
CA ASN A 95 -9.73 -3.41 6.61
C ASN A 95 -11.05 -4.05 7.07
N LEU A 96 -11.66 -4.90 6.26
CA LEU A 96 -12.89 -5.61 6.63
C LEU A 96 -12.65 -6.72 7.67
N GLY A 97 -11.56 -7.48 7.53
CA GLY A 97 -11.26 -8.63 8.38
C GLY A 97 -10.54 -8.27 9.68
N ILE A 98 -9.45 -7.52 9.60
CA ILE A 98 -8.61 -7.16 10.76
C ILE A 98 -9.03 -5.80 11.32
N GLY A 99 -9.28 -4.82 10.46
CA GLY A 99 -9.58 -3.45 10.86
C GLY A 99 -8.34 -2.59 11.13
N TYR A 100 -8.51 -1.52 11.92
CA TYR A 100 -7.46 -0.59 12.39
C TYR A 100 -6.64 0.08 11.29
N GLY A 101 -7.15 0.15 10.06
CA GLY A 101 -6.50 0.75 8.90
C GLY A 101 -5.39 -0.11 8.28
N VAL A 102 -5.30 -1.40 8.60
CA VAL A 102 -4.22 -2.30 8.11
C VAL A 102 -4.15 -2.36 6.58
N GLY A 103 -5.29 -2.46 5.91
CA GLY A 103 -5.37 -2.40 4.45
C GLY A 103 -4.90 -1.06 3.87
N SER A 104 -5.14 0.04 4.58
CA SER A 104 -4.65 1.36 4.18
C SER A 104 -3.13 1.48 4.35
N TYR A 105 -2.53 0.85 5.38
CA TYR A 105 -1.06 0.74 5.48
C TYR A 105 -0.46 -0.03 4.30
N VAL A 106 -1.07 -1.14 3.91
CA VAL A 106 -0.60 -1.96 2.77
C VAL A 106 -0.66 -1.18 1.45
N GLN A 107 -1.66 -0.30 1.27
CA GLN A 107 -1.74 0.56 0.09
C GLN A 107 -0.83 1.80 0.13
N GLY A 108 -0.31 2.17 1.30
CA GLY A 108 0.47 3.39 1.50
C GLY A 108 -0.35 4.64 1.85
N ASP A 109 -1.65 4.52 2.14
CA ASP A 109 -2.46 5.62 2.69
C ASP A 109 -2.21 5.75 4.21
N THR A 110 -0.99 6.13 4.59
CA THR A 110 -0.54 6.20 5.99
C THR A 110 -1.35 7.16 6.84
N LYS A 111 -1.78 8.29 6.29
CA LYS A 111 -2.59 9.29 7.02
C LYS A 111 -3.93 8.69 7.44
N PHE A 112 -4.63 8.05 6.51
CA PHE A 112 -5.89 7.40 6.82
C PHE A 112 -5.66 6.18 7.73
N ALA A 113 -4.60 5.41 7.51
CA ALA A 113 -4.29 4.24 8.32
C ALA A 113 -4.09 4.60 9.80
N VAL A 114 -3.32 5.65 10.10
CA VAL A 114 -3.13 6.17 11.47
C VAL A 114 -4.46 6.65 12.06
N ALA A 115 -5.25 7.40 11.30
CA ALA A 115 -6.55 7.88 11.77
C ALA A 115 -7.47 6.70 12.14
N SER A 116 -7.51 5.66 11.32
CA SER A 116 -8.30 4.46 11.60
C SER A 116 -7.82 3.70 12.82
N THR A 117 -6.50 3.53 13.01
CA THR A 117 -5.97 2.91 14.22
C THR A 117 -6.39 3.68 15.47
N VAL A 118 -6.30 5.01 15.45
CA VAL A 118 -6.66 5.87 16.60
C VAL A 118 -8.15 5.80 16.90
N ILE A 119 -9.00 5.88 15.88
CA ILE A 119 -10.45 5.88 16.06
C ILE A 119 -10.93 4.53 16.58
N ASP A 120 -10.49 3.42 15.98
CA ASP A 120 -10.85 2.08 16.43
C ASP A 120 -10.40 1.86 17.89
N ALA A 121 -9.15 2.18 18.22
CA ALA A 121 -8.64 2.05 19.58
C ALA A 121 -9.42 2.92 20.59
N THR A 122 -9.78 4.15 20.22
CA THR A 122 -10.53 5.05 21.09
C THR A 122 -11.95 4.54 21.33
N CYS A 123 -12.61 4.05 20.29
CA CYS A 123 -13.95 3.46 20.39
C CYS A 123 -13.95 2.19 21.24
N ASP A 124 -12.94 1.33 21.12
CA ASP A 124 -12.80 0.12 21.94
C ASP A 124 -12.58 0.47 23.41
N ILE A 125 -11.65 1.39 23.70
CA ILE A 125 -11.40 1.87 25.05
C ILE A 125 -12.66 2.48 25.65
N ALA A 126 -13.38 3.31 24.89
CA ALA A 126 -14.64 3.93 25.35
C ALA A 126 -15.71 2.87 25.64
N THR A 127 -15.81 1.84 24.81
CA THR A 127 -16.76 0.73 24.99
C THR A 127 -16.43 -0.06 26.25
N ILE A 128 -15.16 -0.42 26.45
CA ILE A 128 -14.69 -1.12 27.64
C ILE A 128 -14.90 -0.28 28.91
N ALA A 129 -14.57 1.01 28.86
CA ALA A 129 -14.76 1.92 29.99
C ALA A 129 -16.24 2.06 30.38
N CYS A 130 -17.12 2.18 29.39
CA CYS A 130 -18.56 2.23 29.63
C CYS A 130 -19.09 0.89 30.18
N TYR A 131 -18.56 -0.24 29.71
CA TYR A 131 -18.91 -1.56 30.24
C TYR A 131 -18.49 -1.72 31.70
N ILE A 132 -17.27 -1.32 32.06
CA ILE A 132 -16.78 -1.34 33.45
C ILE A 132 -17.64 -0.42 34.34
N GLY A 133 -17.96 0.78 33.86
CA GLY A 133 -18.83 1.73 34.55
C GLY A 133 -20.24 1.17 34.80
N LEU A 134 -20.80 0.49 33.79
CA LEU A 134 -22.09 -0.19 33.91
C LEU A 134 -22.04 -1.31 34.96
N CYS A 135 -21.03 -2.18 34.93
CA CYS A 135 -20.86 -3.24 35.92
C CYS A 135 -20.72 -2.68 37.34
N SER A 136 -19.98 -1.58 37.51
CA SER A 136 -19.80 -0.92 38.81
C SER A 136 -21.12 -0.34 39.32
N ALA A 137 -21.86 0.34 38.45
CA ALA A 137 -23.18 0.89 38.78
C ALA A 137 -24.18 -0.21 39.18
N LEU A 138 -24.17 -1.36 38.51
CA LEU A 138 -25.02 -2.49 38.87
C LEU A 138 -24.59 -3.15 40.18
N TYR A 139 -23.29 -3.26 40.43
CA TYR A 139 -22.75 -3.87 41.65
C TYR A 139 -23.10 -3.07 42.92
N ASP A 140 -22.96 -1.74 42.88
CA ASP A 140 -23.25 -0.87 44.02
C ASP A 140 -24.74 -0.90 44.42
N ASN A 141 -25.63 -1.17 43.47
CA ASN A 141 -27.07 -1.25 43.72
C ASN A 141 -27.56 -2.68 44.05
N LEU A 142 -26.76 -3.72 43.82
CA LEU A 142 -27.12 -5.12 44.13
C LEU A 142 -27.14 -5.45 45.63
N GLY A 143 -26.64 -4.55 46.50
CA GLY A 143 -26.47 -4.77 47.94
C GLY A 143 -27.71 -4.58 48.82
N SER A 144 -28.88 -4.23 48.26
CA SER A 144 -30.04 -3.78 49.06
C SER A 144 -31.37 -4.51 48.82
N GLY A 145 -31.40 -5.59 48.03
CA GLY A 145 -32.65 -6.28 47.67
C GLY A 145 -32.81 -7.68 48.27
N THR A 146 -33.85 -7.88 49.09
CA THR A 146 -34.40 -9.22 49.41
C THR A 146 -34.88 -9.88 48.11
N TYR A 147 -34.48 -11.13 47.84
CA TYR A 147 -34.91 -11.92 46.68
C TYR A 147 -36.44 -12.14 46.70
N ASP A 148 -37.19 -11.28 46.00
CA ASP A 148 -38.59 -11.52 45.65
C ASP A 148 -38.70 -11.63 44.11
N ASN A 149 -39.53 -12.56 43.63
CA ASN A 149 -39.50 -13.07 42.25
C ASN A 149 -40.05 -12.13 41.16
N THR A 150 -40.01 -10.81 41.38
CA THR A 150 -40.36 -9.76 40.42
C THR A 150 -39.30 -8.67 40.50
N TYR A 151 -38.21 -8.82 39.75
CA TYR A 151 -37.14 -7.84 39.67
C TYR A 151 -37.60 -6.67 38.78
N GLU A 152 -38.24 -5.67 39.37
CA GLU A 152 -38.38 -4.34 38.75
C GLU A 152 -37.15 -3.52 39.11
N PHE A 153 -36.44 -3.00 38.10
CA PHE A 153 -35.37 -2.05 38.33
C PHE A 153 -35.92 -0.80 39.02
N THR A 154 -35.29 -0.39 40.10
CA THR A 154 -35.60 0.88 40.78
C THR A 154 -35.16 2.08 39.94
N ASP A 155 -35.84 3.21 40.08
CA ASP A 155 -35.51 4.45 39.38
C ASP A 155 -34.04 4.90 39.60
N ASP A 156 -33.47 4.59 40.77
CA ASP A 156 -32.09 4.89 41.12
C ASP A 156 -31.07 3.98 40.41
N GLU A 157 -31.37 2.69 40.22
CA GLU A 157 -30.58 1.76 39.40
C GLU A 157 -30.58 2.20 37.93
N ILE A 158 -31.74 2.60 37.40
CA ILE A 158 -31.85 3.08 36.03
C ILE A 158 -31.05 4.38 35.86
N ARG A 159 -31.18 5.34 36.79
CA ARG A 159 -30.47 6.64 36.72
C ARG A 159 -28.95 6.48 36.75
N THR A 160 -28.43 5.50 37.49
CA THR A 160 -26.99 5.25 37.62
C THR A 160 -26.43 4.42 36.46
N ALA A 161 -27.19 3.48 35.91
CA ALA A 161 -26.77 2.64 34.77
C ALA A 161 -26.94 3.31 33.40
N ALA A 162 -27.96 4.15 33.21
CA ALA A 162 -28.30 4.79 31.94
C ALA A 162 -27.14 5.54 31.24
N PRO A 163 -26.33 6.39 31.89
CA PRO A 163 -25.25 7.11 31.20
C PRO A 163 -24.20 6.17 30.60
N TRP A 164 -23.93 5.03 31.25
CA TRP A 164 -22.98 4.03 30.77
C TRP A 164 -23.52 3.26 29.57
N ILE A 165 -24.81 2.90 29.58
CA ILE A 165 -25.49 2.27 28.44
C ILE A 165 -25.50 3.21 27.23
N ILE A 166 -25.82 4.49 27.44
CA ILE A 166 -25.80 5.51 26.40
C ILE A 166 -24.38 5.68 25.85
N GLY A 167 -23.38 5.82 26.72
CA GLY A 167 -21.98 5.96 26.33
C GLY A 167 -21.50 4.77 25.49
N MET A 168 -21.81 3.54 25.91
CA MET A 168 -21.49 2.32 25.18
C MET A 168 -22.18 2.30 23.80
N SER A 169 -23.46 2.67 23.74
CA SER A 169 -24.23 2.70 22.49
C SER A 169 -23.65 3.70 21.49
N VAL A 170 -23.21 4.87 21.97
CA VAL A 170 -22.54 5.89 21.15
C VAL A 170 -21.17 5.40 20.65
N ALA A 171 -20.37 4.76 21.51
CA ALA A 171 -19.05 4.24 21.14
C ALA A 171 -19.16 3.15 20.06
N VAL A 172 -20.06 2.18 20.23
CA VAL A 172 -20.33 1.11 19.26
C VAL A 172 -20.89 1.68 17.95
N GLY A 173 -21.79 2.66 18.04
CA GLY A 173 -22.34 3.35 16.87
C GLY A 173 -21.24 4.07 16.06
N ALA A 174 -20.36 4.81 16.74
CA ALA A 174 -19.24 5.51 16.10
C ALA A 174 -18.26 4.52 15.44
N ALA A 175 -17.90 3.43 16.11
CA ALA A 175 -17.03 2.39 15.57
C ALA A 175 -17.63 1.75 14.30
N SER A 176 -18.94 1.48 14.32
CA SER A 176 -19.65 0.86 13.20
C SER A 176 -19.65 1.76 11.95
N VAL A 177 -19.89 3.07 12.13
CA VAL A 177 -19.82 4.05 11.03
C VAL A 177 -18.41 4.14 10.49
N TRP A 178 -17.41 4.19 11.38
CA TRP A 178 -16.02 4.28 10.97
C TRP A 178 -15.57 3.05 10.15
N ARG A 179 -15.98 1.84 10.56
CA ARG A 179 -15.68 0.59 9.85
C ARG A 179 -16.20 0.58 8.41
N ILE A 180 -17.33 1.22 8.14
CA ILE A 180 -17.86 1.37 6.76
C ILE A 180 -16.92 2.24 5.93
N ILE A 181 -16.48 3.38 6.48
CA ILE A 181 -15.54 4.30 5.81
C ILE A 181 -14.22 3.58 5.54
N GLU A 182 -13.71 2.86 6.53
CA GLU A 182 -12.48 2.07 6.45
C GLU A 182 -12.51 1.02 5.35
N THR A 183 -13.66 0.36 5.15
CA THR A 183 -13.85 -0.67 4.12
C THR A 183 -13.89 -0.08 2.72
N ILE A 184 -14.52 1.10 2.56
CA ILE A 184 -14.69 1.74 1.24
C ILE A 184 -13.41 2.47 0.81
N ARG A 185 -12.65 3.02 1.76
CA ARG A 185 -11.49 3.88 1.49
C ARG A 185 -10.46 3.26 0.55
N PRO A 186 -10.07 1.97 0.69
CA PRO A 186 -9.09 1.34 -0.19
C PRO A 186 -9.45 1.35 -1.67
N PHE A 187 -10.74 1.29 -2.01
CA PHE A 187 -11.21 1.38 -3.39
C PHE A 187 -11.01 2.79 -3.97
N ASN A 188 -11.38 3.80 -3.18
CA ASN A 188 -11.27 5.20 -3.59
C ASN A 188 -9.80 5.62 -3.70
N TYR A 189 -8.98 5.23 -2.73
CA TYR A 189 -7.55 5.52 -2.73
C TYR A 189 -6.85 4.86 -3.92
N ALA A 190 -7.06 3.56 -4.16
CA ALA A 190 -6.46 2.87 -5.31
C ALA A 190 -6.88 3.50 -6.65
N LYS A 191 -8.16 3.85 -6.80
CA LYS A 191 -8.67 4.52 -8.00
C LYS A 191 -8.04 5.89 -8.22
N GLU A 192 -7.94 6.69 -7.16
CA GLU A 192 -7.34 8.03 -7.23
C GLU A 192 -5.84 7.94 -7.52
N TYR A 193 -5.13 7.06 -6.81
CA TYR A 193 -3.71 6.80 -6.99
C TYR A 193 -3.42 6.35 -8.42
N ASN A 194 -4.09 5.31 -8.91
CA ASN A 194 -3.82 4.75 -10.25
C ASN A 194 -4.18 5.74 -11.36
N ARG A 195 -5.25 6.53 -11.18
CA ARG A 195 -5.57 7.62 -12.10
C ARG A 195 -4.47 8.68 -12.13
N LYS A 196 -3.93 9.03 -10.97
CA LYS A 196 -2.86 10.02 -10.85
C LYS A 196 -1.56 9.50 -11.45
N LEU A 197 -1.17 8.27 -11.11
CA LEU A 197 -0.03 7.57 -11.68
C LEU A 197 -0.10 7.54 -13.21
N LYS A 198 -1.26 7.16 -13.75
CA LYS A 198 -1.48 7.16 -15.20
C LYS A 198 -1.29 8.55 -15.81
N ARG A 199 -1.88 9.59 -15.23
CA ARG A 199 -1.69 10.97 -15.72
C ARG A 199 -0.26 11.48 -15.62
N SER A 200 0.49 11.04 -14.62
CA SER A 200 1.90 11.42 -14.45
C SER A 200 2.80 10.73 -15.47
N LEU A 201 2.50 9.49 -15.86
CA LEU A 201 3.30 8.72 -16.80
C LEU A 201 2.93 8.99 -18.26
N TYR A 202 1.64 8.97 -18.56
CA TYR A 202 1.10 9.19 -19.89
C TYR A 202 0.59 10.63 -19.94
N ALA A 203 1.26 11.47 -20.71
CA ALA A 203 0.88 12.86 -20.90
C ALA A 203 -0.41 12.95 -21.75
N ASP A 204 -1.56 12.60 -21.17
CA ASP A 204 -2.87 12.57 -21.86
C ASP A 204 -3.46 13.98 -22.11
N ASP A 205 -2.77 15.06 -21.73
CA ASP A 205 -3.34 16.42 -21.74
C ASP A 205 -2.63 17.39 -22.71
N VAL A 206 -2.31 16.93 -23.92
CA VAL A 206 -2.00 17.85 -25.03
C VAL A 206 -3.00 17.65 -26.15
N SER A 207 -4.06 18.46 -26.14
CA SER A 207 -4.99 18.55 -27.27
C SER A 207 -4.47 19.62 -28.23
N PHE A 208 -4.03 19.18 -29.41
CA PHE A 208 -3.63 20.06 -30.48
C PHE A 208 -4.85 20.37 -31.34
N MET A 209 -5.24 21.64 -31.39
CA MET A 209 -6.24 22.10 -32.33
C MET A 209 -5.54 22.90 -33.42
N ILE A 210 -5.52 22.33 -34.63
CA ILE A 210 -4.99 23.00 -35.81
C ILE A 210 -6.16 23.70 -36.50
N VAL A 211 -6.16 25.03 -36.51
CA VAL A 211 -7.24 25.84 -37.12
C VAL A 211 -6.66 26.65 -38.28
N PRO A 212 -7.25 26.59 -39.48
CA PRO A 212 -6.89 27.52 -40.55
C PRO A 212 -7.35 28.93 -40.17
N ALA A 213 -6.44 29.89 -40.16
CA ALA A 213 -6.70 31.29 -39.91
C ALA A 213 -6.48 32.10 -41.20
N MET A 214 -7.53 32.78 -41.66
CA MET A 214 -7.49 33.71 -42.79
C MET A 214 -7.07 35.08 -42.28
N ILE A 215 -5.90 35.57 -42.69
CA ILE A 215 -5.38 36.89 -42.28
C ILE A 215 -5.65 37.94 -43.36
N SER A 216 -5.78 37.51 -44.62
CA SER A 216 -6.18 38.33 -45.78
C SER A 216 -6.87 37.45 -46.83
N PRO A 217 -7.53 38.04 -47.86
CA PRO A 217 -8.22 37.28 -48.90
C PRO A 217 -7.35 36.27 -49.66
N ASP A 218 -6.02 36.48 -49.68
CA ASP A 218 -5.08 35.71 -50.49
C ASP A 218 -4.05 34.91 -49.65
N ALA A 219 -4.18 34.87 -48.32
CA ALA A 219 -3.24 34.17 -47.43
C ALA A 219 -3.93 33.37 -46.32
N VAL A 220 -3.84 32.04 -46.42
CA VAL A 220 -4.22 31.09 -45.37
C VAL A 220 -2.98 30.77 -44.53
N GLN A 221 -3.05 30.97 -43.21
CA GLN A 221 -2.05 30.44 -42.28
C GLN A 221 -2.64 29.34 -41.41
N LEU A 222 -1.78 28.43 -40.96
CA LEU A 222 -2.13 27.37 -40.00
C LEU A 222 -1.82 27.86 -38.59
N ALA A 223 -2.84 28.07 -37.78
CA ALA A 223 -2.69 28.34 -36.36
C ALA A 223 -2.72 27.03 -35.58
N VAL A 224 -1.67 26.75 -34.81
CA VAL A 224 -1.63 25.60 -33.89
C VAL A 224 -1.95 26.13 -32.49
N ALA A 225 -3.15 25.82 -32.00
CA ALA A 225 -3.53 26.06 -30.62
C ALA A 225 -3.21 24.81 -29.80
N CYS A 226 -2.31 24.95 -28.83
CA CYS A 226 -1.99 23.91 -27.86
C CYS A 226 -2.82 24.16 -26.60
N LYS A 227 -3.80 23.29 -26.33
CA LYS A 227 -4.51 23.30 -25.04
C LYS A 227 -3.82 22.30 -24.12
N ILE A 228 -3.10 22.86 -23.14
CA ILE A 228 -2.58 22.11 -22.01
C ILE A 228 -3.66 22.14 -20.95
N ASN A 229 -4.33 21.01 -20.70
CA ASN A 229 -5.20 20.93 -19.53
C ASN A 229 -4.29 20.74 -18.31
N TYR A 230 -4.42 21.66 -17.35
CA TYR A 230 -3.86 21.55 -16.00
C TYR A 230 -5.00 21.23 -15.05
#